data_AF-A0A4Q5N3K4-F1
#
_entry.id   AF-A0A4Q5N3K4-F1
#
_cell.length_a   1.000
_cell.length_b   1.000
_cell.length_c   1.000
_cell.angle_alpha   90.00
_cell.angle_beta   90.00
_cell.angle_gamma   90.00
#
_symmetry.space_group_name_H-M   'P 1'
#
loop_
_entity.id
_entity.type
_entity.pdbx_description
1 polymer ?
#
loop_
_entity_poly.entity_id
_entity_poly.type
_entity_poly.pdbx_seq_one_letter_code
_entity_poly.pdbx_strand_id
1 'polypeptide(L)'
;MSRRTSARTPDALRRRRRRRLLLMTSPLWGAALVLGLRLITAPATISAARAEYDDGQFQLAAPHYARLQGFPPVERWKAYFDAGTAYHRSEQSWSALDDLGRALELAPDDALCMVQTNLALANEAAGDSVVEGAERRLAEAAEVRVALAARDAGEPYDEEVLDPYGDGTEQDPDEIEDGARSDFEFAGLLYSDATDLRALPGCESQSSAAAAASDEARGRLDEKEQEATAAADPEDQLGTEPAPTGSPAELAAARQADLAERNAEAANGREQTLQEGADEDGEGDGDRGGGSSQNW
;
A
#
# COMPACT_ATOMS: atom_id res chain seq x y z
N MET A 1 80.40 -24.46 6.53
CA MET A 1 79.18 -23.63 6.67
C MET A 1 78.27 -24.26 7.71
N SER A 2 78.31 -23.79 8.97
CA SER A 2 77.55 -24.38 10.08
C SER A 2 76.21 -23.65 10.24
N ARG A 3 75.10 -24.30 9.88
CA ARG A 3 73.74 -23.79 10.13
C ARG A 3 73.40 -24.04 11.60
N ARG A 4 73.42 -22.99 12.43
CA ARG A 4 72.85 -23.02 13.78
C ARG A 4 71.32 -23.14 13.67
N THR A 5 70.80 -24.34 13.86
CA THR A 5 69.38 -24.55 14.18
C THR A 5 69.15 -24.04 15.60
N SER A 6 68.70 -22.79 15.71
CA SER A 6 68.26 -22.23 16.99
C SER A 6 67.07 -23.04 17.50
N ALA A 7 67.30 -23.83 18.55
CA ALA A 7 66.25 -24.56 19.24
C ALA A 7 65.28 -23.53 19.84
N ARG A 8 64.03 -23.51 19.34
CA ARG A 8 62.99 -22.62 19.85
C ARG A 8 62.77 -22.94 21.33
N THR A 9 62.94 -21.95 22.20
CA THR A 9 62.71 -22.11 23.63
C THR A 9 61.25 -22.54 23.89
N PRO A 10 60.99 -23.41 24.88
CA PRO A 10 59.65 -23.90 25.20
C PRO A 10 58.64 -22.75 25.46
N ASP A 11 59.12 -21.60 25.95
CA ASP A 11 58.31 -20.39 26.16
C ASP A 11 57.83 -19.74 24.86
N ALA A 12 58.63 -19.76 23.79
CA ALA A 12 58.23 -19.24 22.49
C ALA A 12 57.09 -20.07 21.87
N LEU A 13 57.12 -21.39 22.07
CA LEU A 13 56.08 -22.30 21.62
C LEU A 13 54.78 -22.12 22.41
N ARG A 14 54.86 -21.94 23.75
CA ARG A 14 53.70 -21.64 24.62
C ARG A 14 53.03 -20.32 24.23
N ARG A 15 53.79 -19.25 23.98
CA ARG A 15 53.25 -17.96 23.53
C ARG A 15 52.55 -18.05 22.16
N ARG A 16 53.12 -18.81 21.22
CA ARG A 16 52.51 -19.05 19.89
C ARG A 16 51.19 -19.82 19.99
N ARG A 17 51.12 -20.84 20.85
CA ARG A 17 49.88 -21.60 21.10
C ARG A 17 48.80 -20.70 21.75
N ARG A 18 49.16 -19.88 22.74
CA ARG A 18 48.24 -18.90 23.36
C ARG A 18 47.70 -17.87 22.37
N ARG A 19 48.57 -17.27 21.54
CA ARG A 19 48.14 -16.33 20.49
C ARG A 19 47.22 -16.99 19.46
N ARG A 20 47.52 -18.22 19.04
CA ARG A 20 46.66 -18.98 18.10
C ARG A 20 45.29 -19.28 18.72
N LEU A 21 45.24 -19.64 20.00
CA LEU A 21 43.98 -19.86 20.71
C LEU A 21 43.16 -18.56 20.82
N LEU A 22 43.79 -17.44 21.19
CA LEU A 22 43.12 -16.14 21.27
C LEU A 22 42.59 -15.66 19.91
N LEU A 23 43.34 -15.86 18.83
CA LEU A 23 42.88 -15.54 17.47
C LEU A 23 41.77 -16.47 16.99
N MET A 24 41.73 -17.71 17.48
CA MET A 24 40.65 -18.64 17.16
C MET A 24 39.37 -18.36 17.95
N THR A 25 39.47 -17.78 19.16
CA THR A 25 38.30 -17.41 19.97
C THR A 25 37.88 -15.96 19.84
N SER A 26 38.69 -15.10 19.22
CA SER A 26 38.32 -13.68 18.97
C SER A 26 37.02 -13.48 18.19
N PRO A 27 36.63 -14.28 17.17
CA PRO A 27 35.33 -14.09 16.52
C PRO A 27 34.15 -14.36 17.46
N LEU A 28 34.28 -15.31 18.39
CA LEU A 28 33.23 -15.60 19.38
C LEU A 28 33.04 -14.43 20.36
N TRP A 29 34.15 -13.87 20.85
CA TRP A 29 34.09 -12.67 21.70
C TRP A 29 33.58 -11.44 20.95
N GLY A 30 33.93 -11.30 19.66
CA GLY A 30 33.37 -10.26 18.79
C GLY A 30 31.85 -10.39 18.65
N ALA A 31 31.36 -11.59 18.35
CA ALA A 31 29.92 -11.85 18.26
C ALA A 31 29.21 -11.60 19.61
N ALA A 32 29.80 -12.02 20.73
CA ALA A 32 29.26 -11.77 22.06
C ALA A 32 29.21 -10.28 22.40
N LEU A 33 30.22 -9.48 22.00
CA LEU A 33 30.23 -8.04 22.19
C LEU A 33 29.15 -7.34 21.35
N VAL A 34 28.97 -7.75 20.08
CA VAL A 34 27.92 -7.22 19.21
C VAL A 34 26.54 -7.56 19.76
N LEU A 35 26.32 -8.81 20.19
CA LEU A 35 25.07 -9.23 20.81
C LEU A 35 24.80 -8.45 22.11
N GLY A 36 25.82 -8.30 22.96
CA GLY A 36 25.73 -7.55 24.20
C GLY A 36 25.38 -6.08 23.97
N LEU A 37 26.04 -5.43 23.00
CA LEU A 37 25.72 -4.05 22.62
C LEU A 37 24.27 -3.93 22.12
N ARG A 38 23.84 -4.86 21.26
CA ARG A 38 22.49 -4.83 20.69
C ARG A 38 21.41 -5.07 21.75
N LEU A 39 21.66 -5.95 22.73
CA LEU A 39 20.79 -6.14 23.90
C LEU A 39 20.69 -4.89 24.79
N ILE A 40 21.80 -4.14 24.94
CA ILE A 40 21.81 -2.91 25.74
C ILE A 40 21.04 -1.79 25.05
N THR A 41 21.16 -1.66 23.72
CA THR A 41 20.51 -0.59 22.97
C THR A 41 19.05 -0.87 22.62
N ALA A 42 18.66 -2.14 22.47
CA ALA A 42 17.32 -2.53 22.01
C ALA A 42 16.17 -1.92 22.83
N PRO A 43 16.17 -1.95 24.17
CA PRO A 43 15.08 -1.36 24.96
C PRO A 43 14.93 0.14 24.73
N ALA A 44 16.04 0.88 24.57
CA ALA A 44 16.01 2.31 24.29
C ALA A 44 15.39 2.59 22.91
N THR A 45 15.80 1.83 21.88
CA THR A 45 15.21 1.94 20.54
C THR A 45 13.72 1.58 20.51
N ILE A 46 13.29 0.53 21.24
CA ILE A 46 11.88 0.16 21.37
C ILE A 46 11.09 1.29 22.03
N SER A 47 11.60 1.84 23.14
CA SER A 47 10.91 2.92 23.86
C SER A 47 10.77 4.19 23.02
N ALA A 48 11.78 4.52 22.22
CA ALA A 48 11.75 5.67 21.32
C ALA A 48 10.74 5.45 20.18
N ALA A 49 10.81 4.30 19.51
CA ALA A 49 9.87 3.95 18.44
C ALA A 49 8.42 3.95 18.93
N ARG A 50 8.18 3.43 20.14
CA ARG A 50 6.85 3.43 20.75
C ARG A 50 6.35 4.82 21.06
N ALA A 51 7.19 5.69 21.64
CA ALA A 51 6.82 7.07 21.91
C ALA A 51 6.47 7.81 20.60
N GLU A 52 7.27 7.64 19.55
CA GLU A 52 6.99 8.20 18.22
C GLU A 52 5.68 7.67 17.65
N TYR A 53 5.42 6.37 17.79
CA TYR A 53 4.16 5.75 17.35
C TYR A 53 2.95 6.31 18.12
N ASP A 54 3.04 6.38 19.44
CA ASP A 54 2.00 6.90 20.33
C ASP A 54 1.72 8.40 20.07
N ASP A 55 2.75 9.16 19.69
CA ASP A 55 2.66 10.57 19.28
C ASP A 55 2.16 10.76 17.82
N GLY A 56 1.83 9.67 17.11
CA GLY A 56 1.37 9.70 15.72
C GLY A 56 2.47 9.95 14.68
N GLN A 57 3.74 9.94 15.08
CA GLN A 57 4.91 10.14 14.21
C GLN A 57 5.32 8.83 13.53
N PHE A 58 4.37 8.21 12.81
CA PHE A 58 4.55 6.88 12.21
C PHE A 58 5.74 6.79 11.25
N GLN A 59 5.99 7.85 10.49
CA GLN A 59 7.14 7.98 9.57
C GLN A 59 8.50 7.91 10.28
N LEU A 60 8.58 8.29 11.56
CA LEU A 60 9.78 8.17 12.38
C LEU A 60 9.83 6.82 13.11
N ALA A 61 8.68 6.35 13.59
CA ALA A 61 8.56 5.09 14.31
C ALA A 61 8.93 3.87 13.43
N ALA A 62 8.44 3.82 12.20
CA ALA A 62 8.65 2.69 11.29
C ALA A 62 10.14 2.32 11.08
N PRO A 63 11.03 3.25 10.68
CA PRO A 63 12.45 2.93 10.53
C PRO A 63 13.14 2.61 11.87
N HIS A 64 12.60 3.07 13.01
CA HIS A 64 13.12 2.71 14.34
C HIS A 64 12.78 1.27 14.72
N TYR A 65 11.55 0.83 14.48
CA TYR A 65 11.16 -0.57 14.58
C TYR A 65 11.94 -1.45 13.60
N ALA A 66 12.11 -1.01 12.35
CA ALA A 66 12.84 -1.77 11.32
C ALA A 66 14.29 -2.09 11.72
N ARG A 67 14.97 -1.22 12.49
CA ARG A 67 16.34 -1.49 12.99
C ARG A 67 16.42 -2.68 13.94
N LEU A 68 15.30 -3.04 14.57
CA LEU A 68 15.20 -4.17 15.48
C LEU A 68 15.02 -5.50 14.73
N GLN A 69 14.60 -5.46 13.46
CA GLN A 69 14.47 -6.64 12.61
C GLN A 69 15.81 -7.37 12.49
N GLY A 70 15.74 -8.69 12.32
CA GLY A 70 16.92 -9.56 12.26
C GLY A 70 17.65 -9.76 13.60
N PHE A 71 17.11 -9.25 14.72
CA PHE A 71 17.63 -9.55 16.06
C PHE A 71 17.13 -10.94 16.55
N PRO A 72 17.99 -11.80 17.15
CA PRO A 72 17.53 -13.11 17.64
C PRO A 72 17.24 -13.14 19.16
N PRO A 73 16.47 -14.13 19.68
CA PRO A 73 15.57 -15.05 18.98
C PRO A 73 14.09 -14.99 19.43
N VAL A 74 13.75 -14.19 20.45
CA VAL A 74 12.42 -14.22 21.08
C VAL A 74 11.49 -13.25 20.35
N GLU A 75 10.29 -13.71 20.01
CA GLU A 75 9.24 -12.90 19.38
C GLU A 75 9.70 -12.14 18.14
N ARG A 76 10.44 -12.82 17.25
CA ARG A 76 11.02 -12.23 16.02
C ARG A 76 9.98 -11.54 15.13
N TRP A 77 8.72 -11.93 15.23
CA TRP A 77 7.61 -11.34 14.50
C TRP A 77 7.30 -9.90 14.95
N LYS A 78 7.50 -9.52 16.23
CA LYS A 78 7.09 -8.21 16.79
C LYS A 78 7.77 -7.04 16.08
N ALA A 79 9.08 -7.11 15.83
CA ALA A 79 9.80 -6.03 15.15
C ALA A 79 9.32 -5.80 13.71
N TYR A 80 8.91 -6.87 13.02
CA TYR A 80 8.29 -6.76 11.70
C TYR A 80 6.86 -6.24 11.81
N PHE A 81 6.07 -6.76 12.75
CA PHE A 81 4.71 -6.32 13.00
C PHE A 81 4.64 -4.82 13.33
N ASP A 82 5.43 -4.34 14.30
CA ASP A 82 5.43 -2.94 14.73
C ASP A 82 5.87 -2.01 13.58
N ALA A 83 6.88 -2.41 12.80
CA ALA A 83 7.33 -1.65 11.64
C ALA A 83 6.25 -1.59 10.55
N GLY A 84 5.67 -2.74 10.20
CA GLY A 84 4.63 -2.83 9.19
C GLY A 84 3.35 -2.09 9.57
N THR A 85 2.91 -2.19 10.82
CA THR A 85 1.80 -1.38 11.35
C THR A 85 2.13 0.12 11.31
N ALA A 86 3.35 0.54 11.64
CA ALA A 86 3.76 1.93 11.52
C ALA A 86 3.79 2.39 10.04
N TYR A 87 4.28 1.56 9.11
CA TYR A 87 4.24 1.86 7.69
C TYR A 87 2.81 2.03 7.18
N HIS A 88 1.89 1.12 7.56
CA HIS A 88 0.48 1.22 7.19
C HIS A 88 -0.14 2.53 7.67
N ARG A 89 0.08 2.89 8.94
CA ARG A 89 -0.41 4.15 9.53
C ARG A 89 0.19 5.42 8.90
N SER A 90 1.24 5.25 8.11
CA SER A 90 1.91 6.32 7.38
C SER A 90 1.66 6.28 5.86
N GLU A 91 0.65 5.52 5.43
CA GLU A 91 0.22 5.33 4.03
C GLU A 91 1.29 4.69 3.14
N GLN A 92 2.26 3.98 3.74
CA GLN A 92 3.29 3.22 3.03
C GLN A 92 2.87 1.76 2.89
N SER A 93 1.77 1.52 2.19
CA SER A 93 1.11 0.20 2.12
C SER A 93 2.04 -0.91 1.63
N TRP A 94 2.90 -0.67 0.64
CA TRP A 94 3.85 -1.68 0.13
C TRP A 94 4.89 -2.11 1.17
N SER A 95 5.45 -1.16 1.93
CA SER A 95 6.37 -1.48 3.03
C SER A 95 5.65 -2.17 4.18
N ALA A 96 4.39 -1.81 4.43
CA ALA A 96 3.56 -2.50 5.40
C ALA A 96 3.31 -3.96 5.03
N LEU A 97 2.99 -4.24 3.75
CA LEU A 97 2.78 -5.60 3.25
C LEU A 97 4.01 -6.50 3.42
N ASP A 98 5.21 -6.00 3.08
CA ASP A 98 6.46 -6.76 3.23
C ASP A 98 6.72 -7.12 4.70
N ASP A 99 6.64 -6.14 5.59
CA ASP A 99 6.90 -6.33 7.01
C ASP A 99 5.80 -7.17 7.69
N LEU A 100 4.52 -6.91 7.43
CA LEU A 100 3.43 -7.69 8.02
C LEU A 100 3.37 -9.12 7.47
N GLY A 101 3.69 -9.32 6.19
CA GLY A 101 3.85 -10.65 5.61
C GLY A 101 4.97 -11.42 6.31
N ARG A 102 6.11 -10.77 6.56
CA ARG A 102 7.20 -11.37 7.32
C ARG A 102 6.84 -11.64 8.79
N ALA A 103 6.04 -10.77 9.40
CA ALA A 103 5.51 -10.99 10.74
C ALA A 103 4.62 -12.24 10.78
N LEU A 104 3.75 -12.42 9.78
CA LEU A 104 2.83 -13.56 9.70
C LEU A 104 3.59 -14.89 9.63
N GLU A 105 4.65 -14.97 8.84
CA GLU A 105 5.51 -16.16 8.75
C GLU A 105 6.19 -16.55 10.08
N LEU A 106 6.34 -15.59 11.00
CA LEU A 106 7.08 -15.75 12.24
C LEU A 106 6.19 -15.77 13.48
N ALA A 107 4.91 -15.45 13.33
CA ALA A 107 3.98 -15.26 14.44
C ALA A 107 3.62 -16.61 15.10
N PRO A 108 3.56 -16.67 16.45
CA PRO A 108 2.97 -17.80 17.16
C PRO A 108 1.44 -17.78 17.04
N ASP A 109 0.80 -18.93 17.31
CA ASP A 109 -0.65 -19.12 17.17
C ASP A 109 -1.49 -18.08 17.93
N ASP A 110 -1.03 -17.64 19.11
CA ASP A 110 -1.70 -16.64 19.95
C ASP A 110 -1.61 -15.20 19.40
N ALA A 111 -0.72 -14.94 18.44
CA ALA A 111 -0.57 -13.65 17.78
C ALA A 111 -1.10 -13.65 16.34
N LEU A 112 -1.42 -14.81 15.76
CA LEU A 112 -1.81 -14.94 14.35
C LEU A 112 -2.93 -13.98 13.96
N CYS A 113 -3.99 -13.90 14.76
CA CYS A 113 -5.14 -13.09 14.40
C CYS A 113 -4.82 -11.59 14.31
N MET A 114 -4.02 -11.10 15.26
CA MET A 114 -3.57 -9.70 15.27
C MET A 114 -2.76 -9.39 14.01
N VAL A 115 -1.83 -10.27 13.64
CA VAL A 115 -0.98 -10.09 12.47
C VAL A 115 -1.78 -10.20 11.17
N GLN A 116 -2.66 -11.21 11.04
CA GLN A 116 -3.55 -11.39 9.89
C GLN A 116 -4.44 -10.17 9.67
N THR A 117 -5.02 -9.63 10.74
CA THR A 117 -5.89 -8.45 10.65
C THR A 117 -5.13 -7.23 10.17
N ASN A 118 -3.91 -6.99 10.68
CA ASN A 118 -3.10 -5.86 10.24
C ASN A 118 -2.65 -6.03 8.78
N LEU A 119 -2.28 -7.25 8.37
CA LEU A 119 -1.91 -7.54 6.98
C LEU A 119 -3.10 -7.36 6.02
N ALA A 120 -4.31 -7.75 6.45
CA ALA A 120 -5.52 -7.53 5.69
C ALA A 120 -5.81 -6.02 5.49
N LEU A 121 -5.67 -5.22 6.55
CA LEU A 121 -5.80 -3.76 6.45
C LEU A 121 -4.74 -3.13 5.54
N ALA A 122 -3.51 -3.65 5.55
CA ALA A 122 -2.45 -3.20 4.64
C ALA A 122 -2.74 -3.55 3.18
N ASN A 123 -3.35 -4.72 2.92
CA ASN A 123 -3.81 -5.11 1.59
C ASN A 123 -4.95 -4.20 1.10
N GLU A 124 -5.94 -3.89 1.95
CA GLU A 124 -7.01 -2.94 1.61
C GLU A 124 -6.45 -1.56 1.27
N ALA A 125 -5.57 -1.02 2.11
CA ALA A 125 -4.95 0.28 1.86
C ALA A 125 -4.05 0.28 0.60
N ALA A 126 -3.44 -0.86 0.25
CA ALA A 126 -2.72 -1.00 -1.01
C ALA A 126 -3.70 -1.00 -2.20
N GLY A 127 -4.81 -1.72 -2.08
CA GLY A 127 -5.89 -1.73 -3.06
C GLY A 127 -6.46 -0.35 -3.30
N ASP A 128 -6.78 0.41 -2.24
CA ASP A 128 -7.28 1.79 -2.32
C ASP A 128 -6.31 2.70 -3.09
N SER A 129 -5.01 2.60 -2.79
CA SER A 129 -3.98 3.39 -3.48
C SER A 129 -3.86 3.04 -4.97
N VAL A 130 -4.00 1.76 -5.32
CA VAL A 130 -3.99 1.31 -6.73
C VAL A 130 -5.23 1.83 -7.47
N VAL A 131 -6.41 1.78 -6.84
CA VAL A 131 -7.66 2.33 -7.39
C VAL A 131 -7.54 3.82 -7.68
N GLU A 132 -7.01 4.61 -6.75
CA GLU A 132 -6.78 6.04 -6.97
C GLU A 132 -5.83 6.28 -8.16
N GLY A 133 -4.80 5.44 -8.30
CA GLY A 133 -3.90 5.47 -9.45
C GLY A 133 -4.58 5.12 -10.78
N ALA A 134 -5.48 4.15 -10.78
CA ALA A 134 -6.26 3.76 -11.95
C ALA A 134 -7.24 4.85 -12.38
N GLU A 135 -7.95 5.47 -11.42
CA GLU A 135 -8.88 6.57 -11.68
C GLU A 135 -8.18 7.79 -12.30
N ARG A 136 -6.97 8.13 -11.82
CA ARG A 136 -6.17 9.18 -12.44
C ARG A 136 -5.81 8.87 -13.89
N ARG A 137 -5.49 7.61 -14.21
CA ARG A 137 -5.20 7.19 -15.59
C ARG A 137 -6.44 7.28 -16.48
N LEU A 138 -7.62 6.91 -15.98
CA LEU A 138 -8.86 7.09 -16.75
C LEU A 138 -9.15 8.56 -17.03
N ALA A 139 -8.92 9.44 -16.04
CA ALA A 139 -9.07 10.88 -16.25
C ALA A 139 -8.10 11.40 -17.31
N GLU A 140 -6.84 10.96 -17.28
CA GLU A 140 -5.82 11.27 -18.30
C GLU A 140 -6.25 10.78 -19.68
N ALA A 141 -6.69 9.52 -19.82
CA ALA A 141 -7.18 8.99 -21.08
C ALA A 141 -8.36 9.80 -21.65
N ALA A 142 -9.27 10.24 -20.78
CA ALA A 142 -10.39 11.09 -21.19
C ALA A 142 -9.92 12.46 -21.71
N GLU A 143 -8.94 13.09 -21.06
CA GLU A 143 -8.33 14.34 -21.52
C GLU A 143 -7.65 14.17 -22.88
N VAL A 144 -6.88 13.09 -23.06
CA VAL A 144 -6.24 12.73 -24.34
C VAL A 144 -7.28 12.58 -25.44
N ARG A 145 -8.40 11.87 -25.19
CA ARG A 145 -9.48 11.73 -26.19
C ARG A 145 -10.10 13.07 -26.58
N VAL A 146 -10.33 13.95 -25.61
CA VAL A 146 -10.87 15.28 -25.89
C VAL A 146 -9.91 16.08 -26.77
N ALA A 147 -8.60 16.03 -26.48
CA ALA A 147 -7.58 16.70 -27.28
C ALA A 147 -7.50 16.13 -28.72
N LEU A 148 -7.55 14.80 -28.87
CA LEU A 148 -7.62 14.14 -30.18
C LEU A 148 -8.86 14.55 -30.98
N ALA A 149 -10.03 14.56 -30.35
CA ALA A 149 -11.28 14.97 -30.99
C ALA A 149 -11.27 16.46 -31.41
N ALA A 150 -10.71 17.34 -30.57
CA ALA A 150 -10.54 18.74 -30.90
C ALA A 150 -9.58 18.95 -32.08
N ARG A 151 -8.45 18.23 -32.10
CA ARG A 151 -7.51 18.20 -33.23
C ARG A 151 -8.19 17.76 -34.51
N ASP A 152 -8.95 16.67 -34.47
CA ASP A 152 -9.64 16.11 -35.64
C ASP A 152 -10.77 17.03 -36.15
N ALA A 153 -11.39 17.81 -35.26
CA ALA A 153 -12.34 18.87 -35.60
C ALA A 153 -11.68 20.16 -36.11
N GLY A 154 -10.35 20.30 -36.00
CA GLY A 154 -9.62 21.53 -36.32
C GLY A 154 -9.84 22.66 -35.29
N GLU A 155 -10.32 22.32 -34.10
CA GLU A 155 -10.48 23.23 -32.97
C GLU A 155 -9.14 23.39 -32.20
N PRO A 156 -8.96 24.48 -31.44
CA PRO A 156 -7.81 24.62 -30.55
C PRO A 156 -7.78 23.48 -29.51
N TYR A 157 -6.60 22.91 -29.30
CA TYR A 157 -6.33 21.89 -28.28
C TYR A 157 -4.98 22.15 -27.62
N ASP A 158 -4.73 21.48 -26.50
CA ASP A 158 -3.45 21.51 -25.81
C ASP A 158 -2.55 20.37 -26.32
N GLU A 159 -1.42 20.72 -26.93
CA GLU A 159 -0.47 19.74 -27.48
C GLU A 159 0.32 19.03 -26.37
N GLU A 160 0.45 19.64 -25.17
CA GLU A 160 1.10 19.01 -24.02
C GLU A 160 0.29 17.81 -23.48
N VAL A 161 -1.02 17.79 -23.72
CA VAL A 161 -1.88 16.62 -23.38
C VAL A 161 -1.62 15.46 -24.33
N LEU A 162 -1.30 15.73 -25.61
CA LEU A 162 -1.03 14.66 -26.57
C LEU A 162 0.43 14.20 -26.50
N ASP A 163 1.39 15.12 -26.42
CA ASP A 163 2.82 14.83 -26.34
C ASP A 163 3.44 15.55 -25.12
N PRO A 164 3.29 14.98 -23.90
CA PRO A 164 3.79 15.58 -22.66
C PRO A 164 5.30 15.80 -22.63
N TYR A 165 6.05 15.07 -23.47
CA TYR A 165 7.52 15.13 -23.51
C TYR A 165 8.05 16.00 -24.65
N GLY A 166 7.19 16.41 -25.58
CA GLY A 166 7.55 17.19 -26.77
C GLY A 166 8.52 16.47 -27.69
N ASP A 167 8.55 15.13 -27.66
CA ASP A 167 9.48 14.29 -28.43
C ASP A 167 8.85 13.63 -29.65
N GLY A 168 7.57 13.93 -29.91
CA GLY A 168 6.76 13.38 -30.99
C GLY A 168 6.12 12.03 -30.66
N THR A 169 6.21 11.56 -29.41
CA THR A 169 5.49 10.36 -28.94
C THR A 169 4.14 10.76 -28.35
N GLU A 170 3.11 10.73 -29.19
CA GLU A 170 1.75 10.99 -28.73
C GLU A 170 1.25 9.86 -27.81
N GLN A 171 0.52 10.23 -26.76
CA GLN A 171 -0.16 9.30 -25.87
C GLN A 171 -1.32 8.61 -26.61
N ASP A 172 -1.44 7.29 -26.43
CA ASP A 172 -2.58 6.51 -26.88
C ASP A 172 -3.57 6.37 -25.72
N PRO A 173 -4.79 6.93 -25.81
CA PRO A 173 -5.77 6.83 -24.73
C PRO A 173 -6.16 5.38 -24.44
N ASP A 174 -6.14 4.49 -25.44
CA ASP A 174 -6.52 3.09 -25.25
C ASP A 174 -5.42 2.33 -24.48
N GLU A 175 -4.15 2.68 -24.69
CA GLU A 175 -3.02 2.13 -23.90
C GLU A 175 -3.09 2.57 -22.42
N ILE A 176 -3.48 3.82 -22.17
CA ILE A 176 -3.65 4.35 -20.81
C ILE A 176 -4.79 3.62 -20.09
N GLU A 177 -5.91 3.38 -20.77
CA GLU A 177 -7.05 2.65 -20.21
C GLU A 177 -6.77 1.17 -19.96
N ASP A 178 -6.06 0.50 -20.84
CA ASP A 178 -5.61 -0.88 -20.61
C ASP A 178 -4.70 -0.97 -19.37
N GLY A 179 -3.88 0.06 -19.15
CA GLY A 179 -3.12 0.25 -17.92
C GLY A 179 -4.02 0.41 -16.69
N ALA A 180 -5.05 1.26 -16.77
CA ALA A 180 -6.01 1.46 -15.68
C ALA A 180 -6.80 0.18 -15.35
N ARG A 181 -7.24 -0.57 -16.36
CA ARG A 181 -7.92 -1.87 -16.21
C ARG A 181 -7.03 -2.87 -15.48
N SER A 182 -5.78 -2.98 -15.88
CA SER A 182 -4.79 -3.84 -15.23
C SER A 182 -4.61 -3.49 -13.75
N ASP A 183 -4.63 -2.20 -13.42
CA ASP A 183 -4.55 -1.72 -12.04
C ASP A 183 -5.82 -2.07 -11.24
N PHE A 184 -7.03 -1.92 -11.80
CA PHE A 184 -8.26 -2.37 -11.14
C PHE A 184 -8.27 -3.87 -10.84
N GLU A 185 -7.86 -4.69 -11.82
CA GLU A 185 -7.72 -6.14 -11.62
C GLU A 185 -6.75 -6.45 -10.46
N PHE A 186 -5.61 -5.75 -10.43
CA PHE A 186 -4.63 -5.90 -9.36
C PHE A 186 -5.15 -5.45 -7.99
N ALA A 187 -5.90 -4.34 -7.93
CA ALA A 187 -6.59 -3.92 -6.71
C ALA A 187 -7.58 -5.00 -6.22
N GLY A 188 -8.33 -5.61 -7.14
CA GLY A 188 -9.24 -6.73 -6.84
C GLY A 188 -8.54 -7.92 -6.18
N LEU A 189 -7.29 -8.23 -6.60
CA LEU A 189 -6.46 -9.26 -5.97
C LEU A 189 -6.07 -8.88 -4.53
N LEU A 190 -5.75 -7.62 -4.27
CA LEU A 190 -5.39 -7.14 -2.92
C LEU A 190 -6.57 -7.23 -1.95
N TYR A 191 -7.76 -6.80 -2.38
CA TYR A 191 -8.98 -6.99 -1.56
C TYR A 191 -9.33 -8.48 -1.37
N SER A 192 -9.02 -9.33 -2.36
CA SER A 192 -9.11 -10.78 -2.19
C SER A 192 -8.24 -11.28 -1.06
N ASP A 193 -6.97 -10.92 -1.11
CA ASP A 193 -5.98 -11.38 -0.14
C ASP A 193 -6.37 -10.91 1.27
N ALA A 194 -6.87 -9.67 1.41
CA ALA A 194 -7.41 -9.17 2.68
C ALA A 194 -8.57 -10.03 3.22
N THR A 195 -9.48 -10.48 2.35
CA THR A 195 -10.59 -11.37 2.73
C THR A 195 -10.07 -12.74 3.15
N ASP A 196 -9.18 -13.31 2.36
CA ASP A 196 -8.60 -14.63 2.59
C ASP A 196 -7.80 -14.67 3.89
N LEU A 197 -7.02 -13.61 4.18
CA LEU A 197 -6.27 -13.45 5.43
C LEU A 197 -7.16 -13.46 6.66
N ARG A 198 -8.36 -12.85 6.58
CA ARG A 198 -9.34 -12.85 7.68
C ARG A 198 -10.06 -14.18 7.84
N ALA A 199 -10.12 -14.98 6.77
CA ALA A 199 -10.71 -16.32 6.78
C ALA A 199 -9.74 -17.40 7.30
N LEU A 200 -8.45 -17.09 7.47
CA LEU A 200 -7.47 -18.04 7.99
C LEU A 200 -7.77 -18.46 9.45
N PRO A 201 -7.41 -19.70 9.83
CA PRO A 201 -7.49 -20.16 11.21
C PRO A 201 -6.71 -19.23 12.15
N GLY A 202 -7.27 -18.97 13.33
CA GLY A 202 -6.72 -18.02 14.31
C GLY A 202 -7.62 -16.80 14.53
N CYS A 203 -8.40 -16.36 13.53
CA CYS A 203 -9.28 -15.18 13.59
C CYS A 203 -10.80 -15.48 13.60
N GLU A 204 -11.18 -16.73 13.90
CA GLU A 204 -12.52 -17.31 13.73
C GLU A 204 -13.69 -16.54 14.41
N SER A 205 -13.41 -15.62 15.33
CA SER A 205 -14.42 -14.85 16.08
C SER A 205 -14.79 -13.49 15.49
N GLN A 206 -14.09 -12.99 14.47
CA GLN A 206 -14.29 -11.63 13.92
C GLN A 206 -14.83 -11.59 12.47
N SER A 207 -15.11 -12.75 11.86
CA SER A 207 -15.12 -12.91 10.40
C SER A 207 -16.40 -12.49 9.64
N SER A 208 -17.46 -11.97 10.27
CA SER A 208 -18.71 -11.66 9.55
C SER A 208 -18.81 -10.22 9.04
N ALA A 209 -18.46 -9.21 9.85
CA ALA A 209 -18.57 -7.81 9.46
C ALA A 209 -17.45 -7.37 8.51
N ALA A 210 -16.22 -7.85 8.74
CA ALA A 210 -15.07 -7.51 7.91
C ALA A 210 -15.12 -8.17 6.52
N ALA A 211 -15.71 -9.37 6.41
CA ALA A 211 -15.92 -10.02 5.11
C ALA A 211 -16.94 -9.25 4.24
N ALA A 212 -18.02 -8.74 4.86
CA ALA A 212 -19.03 -7.96 4.15
C ALA A 212 -18.46 -6.63 3.58
N ALA A 213 -17.59 -5.95 4.33
CA ALA A 213 -16.95 -4.71 3.87
C ALA A 213 -15.99 -4.95 2.67
N SER A 214 -15.25 -6.06 2.67
CA SER A 214 -14.38 -6.42 1.56
C SER A 214 -15.17 -6.85 0.31
N ASP A 215 -16.31 -7.54 0.48
CA ASP A 215 -17.22 -7.88 -0.62
C ASP A 215 -17.86 -6.62 -1.24
N GLU A 216 -18.21 -5.63 -0.43
CA GLU A 216 -18.73 -4.34 -0.90
C GLU A 216 -17.66 -3.53 -1.65
N ALA A 217 -16.41 -3.53 -1.17
CA ALA A 217 -15.29 -2.92 -1.89
C ALA A 217 -15.10 -3.53 -3.29
N ARG A 218 -15.26 -4.85 -3.42
CA ARG A 218 -15.22 -5.56 -4.71
C ARG A 218 -16.39 -5.22 -5.61
N GLY A 219 -17.61 -5.16 -5.07
CA GLY A 219 -18.77 -4.72 -5.85
C GLY A 219 -18.57 -3.32 -6.44
N ARG A 220 -17.99 -2.40 -5.65
CA ARG A 220 -17.64 -1.05 -6.13
C ARG A 220 -16.53 -1.06 -7.18
N LEU A 221 -15.57 -1.97 -7.09
CA LEU A 221 -14.52 -2.12 -8.12
C LEU A 221 -15.09 -2.62 -9.44
N ASP A 222 -15.92 -3.67 -9.39
CA ASP A 222 -16.51 -4.27 -10.58
C ASP A 222 -17.40 -3.25 -11.32
N GLU A 223 -18.08 -2.38 -10.58
CA GLU A 223 -18.86 -1.26 -11.13
C GLU A 223 -17.96 -0.21 -11.78
N LYS A 224 -16.85 0.17 -11.13
CA LYS A 224 -15.87 1.11 -11.70
C LYS A 224 -15.17 0.57 -12.95
N GLU A 225 -14.86 -0.73 -13.00
CA GLU A 225 -14.30 -1.37 -14.19
C GLU A 225 -15.32 -1.38 -15.34
N GLN A 226 -16.60 -1.62 -15.04
CA GLN A 226 -17.69 -1.53 -16.01
C GLN A 226 -17.90 -0.10 -16.51
N GLU A 227 -17.80 0.90 -15.64
CA GLU A 227 -17.89 2.31 -16.01
C GLU A 227 -16.70 2.75 -16.88
N ALA A 228 -15.48 2.32 -16.53
CA ALA A 228 -14.27 2.55 -17.31
C ALA A 228 -14.37 1.95 -18.71
N THR A 229 -14.86 0.71 -18.82
CA THR A 229 -15.05 0.03 -20.11
C THR A 229 -16.19 0.61 -20.92
N ALA A 230 -17.25 1.14 -20.30
CA ALA A 230 -18.33 1.83 -20.99
C ALA A 230 -17.94 3.24 -21.49
N ALA A 231 -17.01 3.91 -20.80
CA ALA A 231 -16.47 5.21 -21.23
C ALA A 231 -15.47 5.08 -22.40
N ALA A 232 -14.82 3.92 -22.52
CA ALA A 232 -13.88 3.58 -23.58
C ALA A 232 -14.52 3.41 -24.97
N ASP A 233 -15.83 3.12 -25.03
CA ASP A 233 -16.52 2.77 -26.26
C ASP A 233 -17.63 3.80 -26.60
N PRO A 234 -17.29 4.94 -27.24
CA PRO A 234 -18.29 5.88 -27.71
C PRO A 234 -19.08 5.34 -28.91
N GLU A 235 -18.70 4.20 -29.51
CA GLU A 235 -19.37 3.66 -30.69
C GLU A 235 -20.63 2.85 -30.35
N ASP A 236 -20.77 2.29 -29.14
CA ASP A 236 -21.92 1.44 -28.80
C ASP A 236 -23.16 2.21 -28.26
N GLN A 237 -23.09 3.54 -28.18
CA GLN A 237 -24.28 4.39 -28.04
C GLN A 237 -24.98 4.72 -29.37
N LEU A 238 -24.55 4.12 -30.49
CA LEU A 238 -25.30 4.10 -31.75
C LEU A 238 -26.19 2.85 -31.90
N GLY A 239 -26.79 2.41 -30.80
CA GLY A 239 -27.83 1.39 -30.76
C GLY A 239 -29.22 1.92 -31.15
N THR A 240 -29.43 2.21 -32.44
CA THR A 240 -30.74 2.33 -33.12
C THR A 240 -31.75 3.39 -32.60
N GLU A 241 -31.32 4.64 -32.43
CA GLU A 241 -32.27 5.77 -32.51
C GLU A 241 -32.20 6.43 -33.89
N PRO A 242 -33.35 6.78 -34.51
CA PRO A 242 -33.35 7.44 -35.81
C PRO A 242 -32.53 8.73 -35.71
N ALA A 243 -31.63 8.94 -36.69
CA ALA A 243 -30.71 10.07 -36.73
C ALA A 243 -31.42 11.38 -36.32
N PRO A 244 -30.89 12.10 -35.31
CA PRO A 244 -31.56 13.27 -34.78
C PRO A 244 -31.63 14.34 -35.87
N THR A 245 -32.85 14.72 -36.24
CA THR A 245 -33.10 15.75 -37.23
C THR A 245 -32.91 17.12 -36.59
N GLY A 246 -31.82 17.80 -36.95
CA GLY A 246 -31.47 19.13 -36.45
C GLY A 246 -30.21 19.65 -37.12
N SER A 247 -30.02 20.96 -37.15
CA SER A 247 -28.76 21.55 -37.62
C SER A 247 -27.61 21.21 -36.65
N PRO A 248 -26.35 21.20 -37.10
CA PRO A 248 -25.20 20.86 -36.24
C PRO A 248 -25.11 21.70 -34.96
N ALA A 249 -25.53 22.96 -35.01
CA ALA A 249 -25.58 23.85 -33.85
C ALA A 249 -26.65 23.45 -32.82
N GLU A 250 -27.79 22.94 -33.28
CA GLU A 250 -28.88 22.47 -32.40
C GLU A 250 -28.50 21.15 -31.72
N LEU A 251 -27.76 20.27 -32.43
CA LEU A 251 -27.24 19.03 -31.87
C LEU A 251 -26.14 19.27 -30.83
N ALA A 252 -25.25 20.24 -31.08
CA ALA A 252 -24.21 20.63 -30.13
C ALA A 252 -24.83 21.27 -28.87
N ALA A 253 -25.85 22.12 -29.02
CA ALA A 253 -26.57 22.72 -27.90
C ALA A 253 -27.33 21.68 -27.07
N ALA A 254 -27.94 20.68 -27.71
CA ALA A 254 -28.63 19.58 -27.02
C ALA A 254 -27.64 18.72 -26.21
N ARG A 255 -26.48 18.36 -26.81
CA ARG A 255 -25.43 17.62 -26.11
C ARG A 255 -24.87 18.39 -24.92
N GLN A 256 -24.72 19.70 -25.06
CA GLN A 256 -24.21 20.55 -23.98
C GLN A 256 -25.24 20.74 -22.85
N ALA A 257 -26.53 20.70 -23.15
CA ALA A 257 -27.60 20.71 -22.15
C ALA A 257 -27.66 19.39 -21.38
N ASP A 258 -27.53 18.25 -22.06
CA ASP A 258 -27.50 16.92 -21.44
C ASP A 258 -26.30 16.77 -20.48
N LEU A 259 -25.11 17.17 -20.93
CA LEU A 259 -23.92 17.17 -20.06
C LEU A 259 -24.07 18.09 -18.85
N ALA A 260 -24.74 19.23 -19.00
CA ALA A 260 -25.01 20.14 -17.89
C ALA A 260 -26.00 19.54 -16.88
N GLU A 261 -26.99 18.77 -17.35
CA GLU A 261 -27.95 18.06 -16.50
C GLU A 261 -27.27 16.93 -15.71
N ARG A 262 -26.47 16.09 -16.38
CA ARG A 262 -25.70 15.02 -15.72
C ARG A 262 -24.70 15.56 -14.70
N ASN A 263 -24.03 16.67 -15.01
CA ASN A 263 -23.14 17.34 -14.06
C ASN A 263 -23.89 17.92 -12.86
N ALA A 264 -25.12 18.40 -13.05
CA ALA A 264 -25.96 18.90 -11.97
C ALA A 264 -26.50 17.76 -11.09
N GLU A 265 -26.85 16.61 -11.66
CA GLU A 265 -27.23 15.40 -10.93
C GLU A 265 -26.07 14.86 -10.09
N ALA A 266 -24.86 14.79 -10.67
CA ALA A 266 -23.64 14.40 -9.95
C ALA A 266 -23.29 15.38 -8.81
N ALA A 267 -23.52 16.68 -9.01
CA ALA A 267 -23.34 17.68 -7.96
C ALA A 267 -24.36 17.51 -6.82
N ASN A 268 -25.64 17.27 -7.14
CA ASN A 268 -26.68 17.02 -6.15
C ASN A 268 -26.44 15.71 -5.38
N GLY A 269 -25.91 14.66 -6.04
CA GLY A 269 -25.52 13.41 -5.38
C GLY A 269 -24.35 13.60 -4.39
N ARG A 270 -23.39 14.47 -4.71
CA ARG A 270 -22.32 14.87 -3.77
C ARG A 270 -22.85 15.70 -2.60
N GLU A 271 -23.85 16.54 -2.82
CA GLU A 271 -24.47 17.30 -1.74
C GLU A 271 -25.33 16.42 -0.81
N GLN A 272 -26.04 15.42 -1.34
CA GLN A 272 -26.79 14.45 -0.51
C GLN A 272 -25.85 13.60 0.35
N THR A 273 -24.75 13.11 -0.20
CA THR A 273 -23.76 12.33 0.56
C THR A 273 -23.06 13.16 1.66
N LEU A 274 -22.84 14.46 1.43
CA LEU A 274 -22.35 15.38 2.45
C LEU A 274 -23.39 15.72 3.53
N GLN A 275 -24.68 15.72 3.17
CA GLN A 275 -25.79 15.94 4.11
C GLN A 275 -26.04 14.70 4.98
N GLU A 276 -25.97 13.49 4.42
CA GLU A 276 -26.08 12.22 5.17
C GLU A 276 -24.87 12.02 6.10
N GLY A 277 -23.67 12.43 5.69
CA GLY A 277 -22.50 12.45 6.58
C GLY A 277 -22.57 13.49 7.71
N ALA A 278 -23.38 14.55 7.56
CA ALA A 278 -23.57 15.57 8.59
C ALA A 278 -24.67 15.23 9.61
N ASP A 279 -25.61 14.34 9.25
CA ASP A 279 -26.65 13.84 10.15
C ASP A 279 -26.15 12.65 11.02
N GLU A 280 -25.07 11.96 10.63
CA GLU A 280 -24.43 10.90 11.45
C GLU A 280 -23.49 11.44 12.56
N ASP A 281 -23.01 12.68 12.46
CA ASP A 281 -22.19 13.32 13.50
C ASP A 281 -23.02 13.94 14.65
N GLY A 282 -24.34 13.69 14.64
CA GLY A 282 -25.32 14.44 15.41
C GLY A 282 -25.89 13.80 16.67
N GLU A 283 -25.67 12.52 17.03
CA GLU A 283 -26.29 12.00 18.27
C GLU A 283 -25.69 10.69 18.83
N GLY A 284 -24.79 10.81 19.83
CA GLY A 284 -24.48 9.82 20.90
C GLY A 284 -23.90 8.45 20.46
N ASP A 285 -22.94 7.83 21.13
CA ASP A 285 -22.41 7.90 22.48
C ASP A 285 -21.00 7.28 22.41
N GLY A 286 -20.09 7.74 23.27
CA GLY A 286 -18.69 7.34 23.17
C GLY A 286 -18.46 5.89 23.56
N ASP A 287 -18.09 5.05 22.61
CA ASP A 287 -17.28 3.86 22.90
C ASP A 287 -15.92 3.99 22.21
N ARG A 288 -14.95 4.36 23.04
CA ARG A 288 -13.55 4.41 22.67
C ARG A 288 -13.09 2.96 22.51
N GLY A 289 -12.79 2.56 21.28
CA GLY A 289 -11.92 1.41 20.97
C GLY A 289 -10.48 1.67 21.42
N GLY A 290 -10.29 2.02 22.69
CA GLY A 290 -9.01 2.08 23.36
C GLY A 290 -8.63 0.67 23.79
N GLY A 291 -7.90 -0.03 22.92
CA GLY A 291 -7.19 -1.27 23.25
C GLY A 291 -5.98 -1.00 24.16
N SER A 292 -6.21 -0.39 25.32
CA SER A 292 -5.28 -0.40 26.44
C SER A 292 -5.69 -1.52 27.39
N SER A 293 -5.05 -2.68 27.25
CA SER A 293 -4.81 -3.55 28.40
C SER A 293 -3.63 -4.50 28.14
N GLN A 294 -2.51 -4.13 28.74
CA GLN A 294 -1.68 -4.98 29.59
C GLN A 294 -1.12 -6.30 29.03
N ASN A 295 0.22 -6.35 28.94
CA ASN A 295 1.10 -7.53 28.96
C ASN A 295 0.98 -8.38 27.67
N TRP A 296 2.01 -8.58 26.84
CA TRP A 296 3.37 -9.06 27.11
C TRP A 296 4.37 -8.60 26.04
#